data_AF-A0A954LLL5-F1
#
_entry.id   AF-A0A954LLL5-F1
#
_cell.length_a   1.000
_cell.length_b   1.000
_cell.length_c   1.000
_cell.angle_alpha   90.00
_cell.angle_beta   90.00
_cell.angle_gamma   90.00
#
_symmetry.space_group_name_H-M   'P 1'
#
loop_
_entity.id
_entity.type
_entity.pdbx_description
1 polymer ?
#
loop_
_entity_poly.entity_id
_entity_poly.type
_entity_poly.pdbx_seq_one_letter_code
_entity_poly.pdbx_strand_id
1 'polypeptide(L)'
;LWIGRRDQPNQQLLRDPSLLSATARPFAGTPGGHNEGYADSFKQCFRAFYEYIANDDFSAPPTFPTFAEGHREVEICEAILKSHQNQCWIRLEENT
;
A
#
# COMPACT_ATOMS: atom_id res chain seq x y z
N LEU A 1 -17.17 5.61 4.08
CA LEU A 1 -17.95 5.22 2.88
C LEU A 1 -19.42 5.51 3.13
N TRP A 2 -20.10 6.20 2.20
CA TRP A 2 -21.55 6.37 2.26
C TRP A 2 -22.23 5.21 1.54
N ILE A 3 -23.20 4.57 2.18
CA ILE A 3 -23.96 3.44 1.65
C ILE A 3 -25.39 3.90 1.46
N GLY A 4 -25.73 4.19 0.21
CA GLY A 4 -27.07 4.61 -0.19
C GLY A 4 -28.04 3.44 -0.25
N ARG A 5 -29.29 3.64 0.17
CA ARG A 5 -30.37 2.66 0.08
C ARG A 5 -31.70 3.32 -0.28
N ARG A 6 -32.55 2.59 -1.00
CA ARG A 6 -33.84 3.09 -1.52
C ARG A 6 -34.96 2.98 -0.50
N ASP A 7 -35.09 1.81 0.14
CA ASP A 7 -36.23 1.46 0.98
C ASP A 7 -35.91 1.50 2.49
N GLN A 8 -34.75 2.05 2.86
CA GLN A 8 -34.33 2.24 4.25
C GLN A 8 -33.37 3.44 4.37
N PRO A 9 -33.09 3.94 5.59
CA PRO A 9 -32.14 5.01 5.78
C PRO A 9 -30.75 4.68 5.24
N ASN A 10 -30.10 5.70 4.68
CA ASN A 10 -28.70 5.64 4.26
C ASN A 10 -27.78 5.43 5.48
N GLN A 11 -26.61 4.86 5.23
CA GLN A 11 -25.64 4.55 6.28
C GLN A 11 -24.28 5.17 5.97
N GLN A 12 -23.51 5.42 7.02
CA GLN A 12 -22.12 5.80 6.92
C GLN A 12 -21.27 4.69 7.56
N LEU A 13 -20.43 4.07 6.74
CA LEU A 13 -19.42 3.14 7.20
C LEU A 13 -18.13 3.91 7.49
N LEU A 14 -17.79 4.00 8.77
CA LEU A 14 -16.55 4.58 9.24
C LEU A 14 -15.39 3.59 9.05
N ARG A 15 -14.17 4.11 8.90
CA ARG A 15 -12.97 3.28 8.97
C ARG A 15 -12.84 2.75 10.39
N ASP A 16 -12.66 1.45 10.52
CA ASP A 16 -12.48 0.78 11.81
C ASP A 16 -11.56 -0.45 11.61
N PRO A 17 -10.48 -0.60 12.40
CA PRO A 17 -9.58 -1.76 12.29
C PRO A 17 -10.28 -3.12 12.39
N SER A 18 -11.36 -3.22 13.17
CA SER A 18 -12.14 -4.45 13.35
C SER A 18 -12.87 -4.89 12.07
N LEU A 19 -13.14 -3.94 11.17
CA LEU A 19 -13.82 -4.18 9.90
C LEU A 19 -12.83 -4.47 8.75
N LEU A 20 -11.52 -4.30 8.98
CA LEU A 20 -10.49 -4.53 7.98
C LEU A 20 -10.08 -6.01 7.90
N SER A 21 -9.62 -6.41 6.71
CA SER A 21 -8.99 -7.71 6.49
C SER A 21 -7.75 -7.89 7.38
N ALA A 22 -7.33 -9.13 7.60
CA ALA A 22 -6.12 -9.42 8.37
C ALA A 22 -4.87 -8.74 7.80
N THR A 23 -4.81 -8.55 6.48
CA THR A 23 -3.69 -7.88 5.79
C THR A 23 -3.67 -6.36 5.97
N ALA A 24 -4.85 -5.72 6.04
CA ALA A 24 -4.95 -4.26 6.14
C ALA A 24 -5.05 -3.76 7.59
N ARG A 25 -5.60 -4.58 8.49
CA ARG A 25 -5.83 -4.22 9.90
C ARG A 25 -4.59 -3.70 10.62
N PRO A 26 -3.39 -4.30 10.47
CA PRO A 26 -2.20 -3.80 11.14
C PRO A 26 -1.96 -2.33 10.82
N PHE A 27 -2.24 -1.89 9.60
CA PHE A 27 -1.97 -0.53 9.12
C PHE A 27 -3.04 0.50 9.52
N ALA A 28 -4.02 0.13 10.34
CA ALA A 28 -4.96 1.05 10.96
C ALA A 28 -4.62 1.18 12.46
N GLY A 29 -3.87 2.23 12.79
CA GLY A 29 -3.34 2.48 14.13
C GLY A 29 -4.25 3.31 15.03
N THR A 30 -5.32 3.90 14.49
CA THR A 30 -6.29 4.70 15.26
C THR A 30 -7.58 3.91 15.54
N PRO A 31 -8.31 4.24 16.62
CA PRO A 31 -9.61 3.62 16.89
C PRO A 31 -10.63 3.91 15.79
N GLY A 32 -11.67 3.07 15.71
CA GLY A 32 -12.79 3.26 14.77
C GLY A 32 -13.33 4.69 14.76
N GLY A 33 -13.55 5.22 13.55
CA GLY A 33 -14.03 6.59 13.33
C GLY A 33 -12.95 7.67 13.32
N HIS A 34 -11.72 7.38 13.74
CA HIS A 34 -10.62 8.36 13.67
C HIS A 34 -9.98 8.33 12.29
N ASN A 35 -9.73 9.51 11.74
CA ASN A 35 -9.10 9.63 10.43
C ASN A 35 -7.59 9.37 10.53
N GLU A 36 -7.07 8.67 9.54
CA GLU A 36 -5.64 8.57 9.24
C GLU A 36 -5.37 9.30 7.94
N GLY A 37 -4.16 9.82 7.78
CA GLY A 37 -3.79 10.60 6.61
C GLY A 37 -2.36 10.36 6.16
N TYR A 38 -1.85 11.32 5.40
CA TYR A 38 -0.53 11.25 4.77
C TYR A 38 0.59 10.90 5.76
N ALA A 39 0.63 11.54 6.93
CA ALA A 39 1.64 11.28 7.95
C ALA A 39 1.59 9.85 8.49
N ASP A 40 0.39 9.27 8.59
CA ASP A 40 0.22 7.88 9.07
C ASP A 40 0.83 6.88 8.10
N SER A 41 0.76 7.13 6.79
CA SER A 41 1.38 6.24 5.79
C SER A 41 2.88 6.03 6.04
N PHE A 42 3.62 7.11 6.35
CA PHE A 42 5.05 7.00 6.67
C PHE A 42 5.28 6.26 7.97
N LYS A 43 4.53 6.62 9.03
CA LYS A 43 4.59 5.92 10.33
C LYS A 43 4.38 4.41 10.14
N GLN A 44 3.38 4.03 9.37
CA GLN A 44 3.06 2.63 9.11
C GLN A 44 4.13 1.90 8.30
N CYS A 45 4.71 2.57 7.29
CA CYS A 45 5.83 2.04 6.51
C CYS A 45 7.07 1.79 7.38
N PHE A 46 7.48 2.77 8.19
CA PHE A 46 8.62 2.62 9.10
C PHE A 46 8.37 1.54 10.15
N ARG A 47 7.14 1.47 10.69
CA ARG A 47 6.78 0.42 11.65
C ARG A 47 6.93 -0.97 11.04
N ALA A 48 6.42 -1.20 9.83
CA ALA A 48 6.57 -2.49 9.14
C ALA A 48 8.04 -2.87 8.92
N PHE A 49 8.89 -1.91 8.53
CA PHE A 49 10.32 -2.14 8.37
C PHE A 49 11.00 -2.55 9.70
N TYR A 50 10.74 -1.82 10.79
CA TYR A 50 11.35 -2.13 12.08
C TYR A 50 10.78 -3.40 12.73
N GLU A 51 9.49 -3.68 12.55
CA GLU A 51 8.88 -4.94 13.00
C GLU A 51 9.51 -6.15 12.30
N TYR A 52 9.77 -6.03 10.98
CA TYR A 52 10.45 -7.08 10.23
C TYR A 52 11.86 -7.38 10.74
N ILE A 53 12.64 -6.33 11.05
CA ILE A 53 13.97 -6.48 11.67
C ILE A 53 13.84 -7.10 13.07
N ALA A 54 12.91 -6.62 13.88
CA ALA A 54 12.73 -7.09 15.25
C ALA A 54 12.27 -8.56 15.34
N ASN A 55 11.52 -9.04 14.35
CA ASN A 55 11.05 -10.41 14.27
C ASN A 55 12.15 -11.41 13.88
N ASP A 56 13.26 -10.94 13.30
CA ASP A 56 14.42 -11.76 12.91
C ASP A 56 14.08 -12.94 11.97
N ASP A 57 12.96 -12.86 11.24
CA ASP A 57 12.55 -13.81 10.20
C ASP A 57 12.68 -13.16 8.83
N PHE A 58 13.89 -13.19 8.29
CA PHE A 58 14.19 -12.63 6.97
C PHE A 58 13.67 -13.48 5.80
N SER A 59 12.99 -14.59 6.07
CA SER A 59 12.31 -15.40 5.06
C SER A 59 10.86 -14.96 4.84
N ALA A 60 10.29 -14.21 5.79
CA ALA A 60 8.94 -13.68 5.67
C ALA A 60 8.86 -12.67 4.50
N PRO A 61 7.74 -12.63 3.74
CA PRO A 61 7.56 -11.61 2.73
C PRO A 61 7.51 -10.20 3.36
N PRO A 62 8.35 -9.24 2.93
CA PRO A 62 8.32 -7.90 3.46
C PRO A 62 7.02 -7.20 3.07
N THR A 63 6.43 -6.45 4.01
CA THR A 63 5.23 -5.63 3.77
C THR A 63 5.55 -4.15 3.59
N PHE A 64 6.80 -3.85 3.24
CA PHE A 64 7.35 -2.51 2.99
C PHE A 64 8.23 -2.58 1.73
N PRO A 65 8.45 -1.45 1.04
CA PRO A 65 9.29 -1.45 -0.16
C PRO A 65 10.74 -1.78 0.17
N THR A 66 11.31 -2.73 -0.55
CA THR A 66 12.74 -3.09 -0.47
C THR A 66 13.53 -2.44 -1.60
N PHE A 67 14.82 -2.75 -1.69
CA PHE A 67 15.64 -2.35 -2.84
C PHE A 67 15.16 -2.97 -4.16
N ALA A 68 14.53 -4.14 -4.14
CA ALA A 68 13.96 -4.74 -5.34
C ALA A 68 12.82 -3.88 -5.90
N GLU A 69 11.90 -3.42 -5.04
CA GLU A 69 10.85 -2.47 -5.44
C GLU A 69 11.44 -1.13 -5.91
N GLY A 70 12.51 -0.64 -5.27
CA GLY A 70 13.21 0.56 -5.69
C GLY A 70 13.84 0.43 -7.08
N HIS A 71 14.48 -0.71 -7.37
CA HIS A 71 15.04 -0.98 -8.70
C HIS A 71 13.94 -1.04 -9.77
N ARG A 72 12.84 -1.74 -9.47
CA ARG A 72 11.70 -1.85 -10.38
C ARG A 72 11.05 -0.50 -10.69
N GLU A 73 11.02 0.42 -9.72
CA GLU A 73 10.55 1.80 -9.96
C GLU A 73 11.42 2.54 -10.98
N VAL A 74 12.75 2.40 -10.88
CA VAL A 74 13.70 2.98 -11.83
C VAL A 74 13.51 2.40 -13.23
N GLU A 75 13.39 1.08 -13.37
CA GLU A 75 13.16 0.41 -14.67
C GLU A 75 11.87 0.93 -15.34
N ILE A 76 10.81 1.13 -14.55
CA ILE A 76 9.55 1.70 -15.03
C ILE A 76 9.76 3.14 -15.53
N CYS A 77 10.47 3.98 -14.76
CA CYS A 77 10.78 5.35 -15.13
C CYS A 77 11.58 5.42 -16.46
N GLU A 78 12.57 4.54 -16.63
CA GLU A 78 13.34 4.43 -17.88
C GLU A 78 12.47 4.00 -19.07
N ALA A 79 11.59 3.02 -18.86
CA ALA A 79 10.68 2.55 -19.90
C ALA A 79 9.65 3.63 -20.28
N ILE A 80 9.15 4.41 -19.33
CA ILE A 80 8.27 5.57 -19.59
C ILE A 80 9.00 6.59 -20.45
N LEU A 81 10.24 6.93 -20.10
CA LEU A 81 11.06 7.86 -20.88
C LEU A 81 11.28 7.37 -22.32
N LYS A 82 11.61 6.09 -22.49
CA LYS A 82 11.80 5.45 -23.79
C LYS A 82 10.49 5.36 -24.59
N SER A 83 9.36 5.12 -23.92
CA SER A 83 8.03 5.12 -24.54
C SER A 83 7.70 6.51 -25.07
N HIS A 84 7.92 7.55 -24.26
CA HIS A 84 7.71 8.93 -24.68
C HIS A 84 8.57 9.30 -25.90
N GLN A 85 9.83 8.86 -25.97
CA GLN A 85 10.69 9.14 -27.12
C GLN A 85 10.24 8.41 -28.40
N ASN A 86 9.81 7.15 -28.27
CA ASN A 86 9.46 6.32 -29.42
C ASN A 86 7.97 6.32 -29.79
N GLN A 87 7.13 6.95 -28.97
CA GLN A 87 5.67 7.01 -29.13
C GLN A 87 5.04 5.60 -29.28
N CYS A 88 5.59 4.63 -28.56
CA CYS A 88 5.12 3.25 -28.57
C CYS A 88 5.23 2.61 -27.18
N TRP A 89 4.58 1.46 -27.02
CA TRP A 89 4.68 0.67 -25.80
C TRP A 89 6.07 0.05 -25.68
N ILE A 90 6.70 0.24 -24.52
CA ILE A 90 7.96 -0.42 -24.16
C ILE A 90 7.63 -1.57 -23.21
N ARG A 91 8.08 -2.77 -23.57
CA ARG A 91 7.98 -3.95 -22.70
C ARG A 91 9.09 -3.89 -21.65
N LEU A 92 8.73 -4.12 -20.40
CA LEU A 92 9.69 -4.35 -19.32
C LEU A 92 10.22 -5.78 -19.41
N GLU A 93 11.51 -5.97 -19.19
CA GLU A 93 12.10 -7.30 -19.06
C GLU A 93 11.76 -7.83 -17.65
N GLU A 94 11.16 -9.00 -17.56
CA GLU A 94 10.91 -9.65 -16.26
C GLU A 94 12.20 -10.36 -15.84
N ASN A 95 13.02 -9.70 -15.01
CA ASN A 95 14.09 -10.38 -14.31
C ASN A 95 13.45 -11.31 -13.27
N THR A 96 13.58 -12.63 -13.48
CA THR A 96 13.02 -13.69 -12.63
C THR A 96 13.82 -13.87 -11.35
#